data_AF-A0A2G5VHN9-F1
#
_entry.id   AF-A0A2G5VHN9-F1
#
_cell.length_a   1.000
_cell.length_b   1.000
_cell.length_c   1.000
_cell.angle_alpha   90.00
_cell.angle_beta   90.00
_cell.angle_gamma   90.00
#
_symmetry.space_group_name_H-M   'P 1'
#
loop_
_entity.id
_entity.type
_entity.pdbx_description
1 polymer ?
#
loop_
_entity_poly.entity_id
_entity_poly.type
_entity_poly.pdbx_seq_one_letter_code
_entity_poly.pdbx_strand_id
1 'polypeptide(L)'
;METTKTDAIKDLYFSQVHCDSVLITAPSSTFGWWIGYLSKNQSNVYYRDIQETEDTVIRSSRVFFSEKMFSFQVKYQMIEEDFFPSSWKKLGMTKNGLIISK
;
A
#
# COMPACT_ATOMS: atom_id res chain seq x y z
N MET A 1 21.37 8.07 -1.08
CA MET A 1 21.75 7.57 0.27
C MET A 1 21.53 6.08 0.22
N GLU A 2 22.59 5.27 0.18
CA GLU A 2 22.43 3.81 0.19
C GLU A 2 22.02 3.36 1.60
N THR A 3 20.81 2.84 1.73
CA THR A 3 20.38 2.15 2.95
C THR A 3 21.02 0.78 2.97
N THR A 4 21.80 0.47 4.00
CA THR A 4 22.33 -0.88 4.14
C THR A 4 21.20 -1.83 4.51
N LYS A 5 21.31 -3.12 4.16
CA LYS A 5 20.31 -4.14 4.55
C LYS A 5 20.06 -4.14 6.07
N THR A 6 21.08 -3.82 6.85
CA THR A 6 21.01 -3.73 8.31
C THR A 6 20.09 -2.62 8.78
N ASP A 7 20.05 -1.48 8.09
CA ASP A 7 19.22 -0.34 8.49
C ASP A 7 17.73 -0.63 8.22
N ALA A 8 17.41 -1.26 7.09
CA ALA A 8 16.05 -1.72 6.80
C ALA A 8 15.53 -2.73 7.86
N ILE A 9 16.40 -3.61 8.36
CA ILE A 9 16.03 -4.56 9.43
C ILE A 9 15.78 -3.83 10.75
N LYS A 10 16.58 -2.80 11.08
CA LYS A 10 16.36 -1.98 12.28
C LYS A 10 15.01 -1.27 12.22
N ASP A 11 14.60 -0.76 11.07
CA ASP A 11 13.31 -0.11 10.89
C ASP A 11 12.15 -1.11 11.10
N LEU A 12 12.29 -2.34 10.58
CA LEU A 12 11.31 -3.42 10.81
C LEU A 12 11.21 -3.75 12.31
N TYR A 13 12.34 -3.93 12.99
CA TYR A 13 12.35 -4.18 14.43
C TYR A 13 11.77 -3.01 15.23
N PHE A 14 12.08 -1.77 14.83
CA PHE A 14 11.54 -0.57 15.46
C PHE A 14 10.01 -0.54 15.34
N SER A 15 9.46 -0.87 14.17
CA SER A 15 8.00 -0.93 13.97
C SER A 15 7.32 -1.93 14.91
N GLN A 16 7.97 -3.07 15.16
CA GLN A 16 7.46 -4.11 16.04
C GLN A 16 7.46 -3.70 17.51
N VAL A 17 8.45 -2.90 17.94
CA VAL A 17 8.65 -2.58 19.37
C VAL A 17 8.14 -1.20 19.75
N HIS A 18 7.97 -0.28 18.81
CA HIS A 18 7.67 1.13 19.12
C HIS A 18 6.44 1.69 18.42
N CYS A 19 5.97 1.12 17.31
CA CYS A 19 4.83 1.67 16.58
C CYS A 19 3.49 1.11 17.07
N ASP A 20 2.67 1.96 17.69
CA ASP A 20 1.28 1.66 18.06
C ASP A 20 0.29 1.94 16.92
N SER A 21 0.73 2.67 15.90
CA SER A 21 -0.02 2.98 14.69
C SER A 21 0.93 3.14 13.51
N VAL A 22 0.52 2.71 12.32
CA VAL A 22 1.32 2.79 11.08
C VAL A 22 0.47 3.40 9.98
N LEU A 23 1.06 4.33 9.23
CA LEU A 23 0.46 4.92 8.02
C LEU A 23 1.29 4.55 6.79
N ILE A 24 0.69 3.81 5.87
CA ILE A 24 1.28 3.42 4.60
C ILE A 24 0.79 4.39 3.52
N THR A 25 1.66 5.30 3.11
CA THR A 25 1.37 6.28 2.06
C THR A 25 1.64 5.76 0.65
N ALA A 26 2.57 4.82 0.50
CA ALA A 26 2.83 4.13 -0.76
C ALA A 26 2.27 2.71 -0.65
N PRO A 27 0.98 2.49 -0.98
CA PRO A 27 0.31 1.23 -0.68
C PRO A 27 0.84 0.07 -1.57
N SER A 28 1.56 0.35 -2.65
CA SER A 28 2.30 -0.65 -3.44
C SER A 28 3.66 -1.08 -2.85
N SER A 29 4.12 -0.46 -1.75
CA SER A 29 5.43 -0.74 -1.16
C SER A 29 5.41 -2.01 -0.31
N THR A 30 6.17 -3.03 -0.73
CA THR A 30 6.35 -4.27 0.05
C THR A 30 7.07 -4.03 1.38
N PHE A 31 7.99 -3.06 1.42
CA PHE A 31 8.65 -2.68 2.68
C PHE A 31 7.67 -2.02 3.66
N GLY A 32 6.86 -1.09 3.17
CA GLY A 32 5.80 -0.45 3.98
C GLY A 32 4.77 -1.47 4.48
N TRP A 33 4.44 -2.46 3.66
CA TRP A 33 3.58 -3.58 4.05
C TRP A 33 4.17 -4.36 5.22
N TRP A 34 5.45 -4.73 5.19
CA TRP A 34 6.10 -5.44 6.29
C TRP A 34 6.17 -4.62 7.59
N ILE A 35 6.37 -3.30 7.48
CA ILE A 35 6.33 -2.38 8.63
C ILE A 35 4.93 -2.40 9.29
N GLY A 36 3.86 -2.35 8.48
CA GLY A 36 2.49 -2.47 9.00
C GLY A 36 2.23 -3.83 9.63
N TYR A 37 2.65 -4.91 8.96
CA TYR A 37 2.43 -6.28 9.40
C TYR A 37 3.15 -6.63 10.71
N LEU A 38 4.37 -6.13 10.90
CA LEU A 38 5.13 -6.39 12.13
C LEU A 38 4.75 -5.47 13.29
N SER A 39 4.03 -4.37 13.03
CA SER A 39 3.61 -3.44 14.08
C SER A 39 2.74 -4.11 15.14
N LYS A 40 2.80 -3.58 16.37
CA LYS A 40 2.13 -4.19 17.53
C LYS A 40 0.63 -4.33 17.35
N ASN A 41 0.00 -3.29 16.79
CA ASN A 41 -1.44 -3.18 16.75
C ASN A 41 -1.95 -3.23 15.31
N GLN A 42 -2.33 -4.43 14.89
CA GLN A 42 -2.88 -4.72 13.57
C GLN A 42 -4.24 -4.03 13.29
N SER A 43 -4.89 -3.46 14.30
CA SER A 43 -6.12 -2.65 14.12
C SER A 43 -5.86 -1.16 13.87
N ASN A 44 -4.60 -0.73 14.02
CA ASN A 44 -4.15 0.65 13.85
C ASN A 44 -3.15 0.79 12.69
N VAL A 45 -3.29 -0.04 11.68
CA VAL A 45 -2.57 0.10 10.41
C VAL A 45 -3.50 0.75 9.40
N TYR A 46 -3.07 1.87 8.86
CA TYR A 46 -3.81 2.69 7.91
C TYR A 46 -3.06 2.71 6.58
N TYR A 47 -3.79 2.60 5.48
CA TYR A 47 -3.18 2.65 4.16
C TYR A 47 -4.01 3.54 3.22
N ARG A 48 -3.33 4.20 2.28
CA ARG A 48 -4.00 4.99 1.22
C ARG A 48 -4.57 4.09 0.15
N ASP A 49 -5.65 4.52 -0.50
CA ASP A 49 -6.21 3.82 -1.64
C ASP A 49 -5.17 3.71 -2.77
N ILE A 50 -4.89 2.48 -3.20
CA ILE A 50 -3.94 2.23 -4.30
C ILE A 50 -4.45 2.84 -5.62
N GLN A 51 -5.77 2.97 -5.80
CA GLN A 51 -6.35 3.59 -6.99
C GLN A 51 -6.21 5.12 -7.01
N GLU A 52 -6.13 5.76 -5.84
CA GLU A 52 -5.91 7.22 -5.74
C GLU A 52 -4.43 7.59 -5.91
N THR A 53 -3.54 6.63 -5.67
CA THR A 53 -2.11 6.82 -5.87
C THR A 53 -1.81 6.57 -7.34
N GLU A 54 -1.13 7.47 -8.06
CA GLU A 54 -0.71 7.28 -9.46
C GLU A 54 0.40 6.21 -9.60
N ASP A 55 0.25 5.08 -8.91
CA ASP A 55 1.22 4.00 -8.84
C ASP A 55 1.20 3.24 -10.17
N THR A 56 2.33 3.29 -10.86
CA THR A 56 2.55 2.58 -12.13
C THR A 56 2.39 1.07 -11.98
N VAL A 57 2.48 0.50 -10.76
CA VAL A 57 2.26 -0.91 -10.47
C VAL A 57 0.84 -1.35 -10.83
N ILE A 58 -0.19 -0.56 -10.49
CA ILE A 58 -1.56 -0.82 -10.94
C ILE A 58 -1.72 -0.49 -12.42
N ARG A 59 -1.08 0.59 -12.90
CA ARG A 59 -1.20 1.01 -14.31
C ARG A 59 -0.54 0.03 -15.28
N SER A 60 0.41 -0.79 -14.82
CA SER A 60 1.09 -1.82 -15.61
C SER A 60 0.16 -2.99 -15.96
N SER A 61 -0.97 -3.15 -15.27
CA SER A 61 -2.05 -4.04 -15.69
C SER A 61 -2.87 -3.49 -16.87
N ARG A 62 -2.72 -2.19 -17.19
CA ARG A 62 -3.25 -1.56 -18.41
C ARG A 62 -2.10 -1.29 -19.38
N VAL A 63 -1.73 -2.32 -20.13
CA VAL A 63 -0.80 -2.19 -21.25
C VAL A 63 -1.44 -1.33 -22.34
N PHE A 64 -0.94 -0.11 -22.53
CA PHE A 64 -1.29 0.74 -23.67
C PHE A 64 -0.46 0.29 -24.88
N PHE A 65 -1.03 -0.57 -25.73
CA PHE A 65 -0.53 -0.74 -27.09
C PHE A 65 -1.25 0.26 -28.01
N SER A 66 -0.43 1.04 -28.72
CA SER A 66 -0.84 2.03 -29.71
C SER A 66 -1.88 1.46 -30.69
N GLU A 67 -2.98 2.21 -30.85
CA GLU A 67 -3.96 2.17 -31.94
C GLU A 67 -5.01 1.05 -32.06
N LYS A 68 -5.04 0.03 -31.18
CA LYS A 68 -6.24 -0.83 -31.07
C LYS A 68 -6.62 -1.01 -29.60
N MET A 69 -7.79 -0.49 -29.24
CA MET A 69 -8.49 -0.72 -27.98
C MET A 69 -8.79 -2.22 -27.83
N PHE A 70 -7.78 -3.00 -27.47
CA PHE A 70 -7.96 -4.38 -27.03
C PHE A 70 -7.82 -4.35 -25.51
N SER A 71 -8.96 -4.34 -24.82
CA SER A 71 -9.01 -4.53 -23.37
C SER A 71 -8.60 -5.96 -23.07
N PHE A 72 -7.29 -6.23 -23.02
CA PHE A 72 -6.78 -7.45 -22.42
C PHE A 72 -6.95 -7.30 -20.90
N GLN A 73 -8.13 -7.65 -20.39
CA GLN A 73 -8.29 -7.76 -18.95
C GLN A 73 -7.33 -8.85 -18.49
N VAL A 74 -6.33 -8.46 -17.70
CA VAL A 74 -5.57 -9.42 -16.89
C VAL A 74 -6.61 -10.18 -16.08
N LYS A 75 -6.76 -11.49 -16.34
CA LYS A 75 -7.79 -12.35 -15.71
C LYS A 75 -7.73 -12.34 -14.17
N TYR A 76 -6.61 -11.88 -13.61
CA TYR A 76 -6.35 -11.74 -12.18
C TYR A 76 -5.86 -10.31 -11.91
N GLN A 77 -6.79 -9.36 -11.91
CA GLN A 77 -6.51 -8.05 -11.34
C GLN A 77 -6.49 -8.25 -9.82
N MET A 78 -5.33 -8.11 -9.17
CA MET A 78 -5.25 -8.18 -7.71
C MET A 78 -6.18 -7.11 -7.14
N ILE A 79 -7.11 -7.55 -6.29
CA ILE A 79 -8.02 -6.66 -5.58
C ILE A 79 -7.38 -6.24 -4.25
N GLU A 80 -7.86 -5.17 -3.66
CA GLU A 80 -7.29 -4.57 -2.45
C GLU A 80 -7.28 -5.57 -1.28
N GLU A 81 -8.29 -6.42 -1.23
CA GLU A 81 -8.49 -7.50 -0.27
C GLU A 81 -7.45 -8.63 -0.41
N ASP A 82 -6.82 -8.78 -1.58
CA ASP A 82 -5.71 -9.73 -1.77
C ASP A 82 -4.41 -9.20 -1.15
N PHE A 83 -4.30 -7.88 -0.99
CA PHE A 83 -3.05 -7.22 -0.60
C PHE A 83 -3.05 -6.81 0.88
N PHE A 84 -4.18 -6.35 1.44
CA PHE A 84 -4.25 -5.87 2.81
C PHE A 84 -5.16 -6.73 3.70
N PRO A 85 -4.70 -7.08 4.93
CA PRO A 85 -5.55 -7.75 5.90
C PRO A 85 -6.82 -6.94 6.22
N SER A 86 -7.94 -7.62 6.43
CA SER A 86 -9.22 -6.98 6.77
C SER A 86 -9.23 -6.20 8.09
N SER A 87 -8.24 -6.44 8.95
CA SER A 87 -8.05 -5.66 10.19
C SER A 87 -7.48 -4.26 9.94
N TRP A 88 -6.92 -3.99 8.77
CA TRP A 88 -6.31 -2.72 8.42
C TRP A 88 -7.36 -1.75 7.86
N LYS A 89 -7.16 -0.46 8.11
CA LYS A 89 -8.11 0.59 7.78
C LYS A 89 -7.70 1.33 6.52
N LYS A 90 -8.61 1.35 5.54
CA LYS A 90 -8.43 2.15 4.34
C LYS A 90 -8.70 3.62 4.65
N LEU A 91 -7.78 4.49 4.23
CA LEU A 91 -7.97 5.92 4.24
C LEU A 91 -8.46 6.38 2.87
N GLY A 92 -9.64 6.98 2.84
CA GLY A 92 -10.13 7.73 1.68
C GLY A 92 -9.82 9.21 1.83
N MET A 93 -9.47 9.87 0.73
CA MET A 93 -9.36 11.34 0.70
C MET A 93 -10.63 11.93 0.10
N THR A 94 -11.28 12.83 0.84
CA THR A 94 -12.33 13.66 0.23
C THR A 94 -11.72 14.70 -0.71
N LYS A 95 -12.53 15.22 -1.65
CA LYS A 95 -12.14 16.31 -2.55
C LYS A 95 -11.63 17.57 -1.83
N ASN A 96 -11.92 17.69 -0.53
CA ASN A 96 -11.54 18.81 0.32
C ASN A 96 -10.24 18.52 1.13
N GLY A 97 -9.58 17.38 0.89
CA GLY A 97 -8.37 16.96 1.61
C GLY A 97 -8.64 16.40 3.02
N LEU A 98 -9.90 16.20 3.41
CA LEU A 98 -10.23 15.56 4.69
C LEU A 98 -9.99 14.06 4.58
N ILE A 99 -9.22 13.52 5.53
CA ILE A 99 -8.95 12.09 5.68
C ILE A 99 -10.16 11.44 6.35
N ILE A 100 -10.75 10.43 5.71
CA ILE A 100 -11.82 9.61 6.28
C ILE A 100 -11.29 8.18 6.40
N SER A 101 -11.33 7.58 7.60
CA SER A 101 -11.14 6.14 7.74
C SER A 101 -12.47 5.44 7.46
N LYS A 102 -12.48 4.53 6.49
CA LYS A 102 -13.66 3.73 6.17
C LYS A 102 -13.65 2.40 6.91
#